data_AF-A0A2E3W3H0-F1
#
_entry.id   AF-A0A2E3W3H0-F1
#
_cell.length_a   1.000
_cell.length_b   1.000
_cell.length_c   1.000
_cell.angle_alpha   90.00
_cell.angle_beta   90.00
_cell.angle_gamma   90.00
#
_symmetry.space_group_name_H-M   'P 1'
#
loop_
_entity.id
_entity.type
_entity.pdbx_description
1 polymer ?
#
loop_
_entity_poly.entity_id
_entity_poly.type
_entity_poly.pdbx_seq_one_letter_code
_entity_poly.pdbx_strand_id
1 'polypeptide(L)'
;MKKLIMTVTLGLLSASAFGGELTYEQFKESCRNPDDFGHQRPPEAIKVICEDARTRWVPVESAPFELDTVAQLTAELFSDKHHVDQELFPLPGGETNGVCPRLREDLTSAAVEISLTCAEVLNDKRDLEDICLEAISSAEAANPDIRESMPTGNMFEPCGTVEQQQQQQQQQQQQQQQEQQQ
;
A
#
# COMPACT_ATOMS: atom_id res chain seq x y z
N MET A 1 83.52 6.65 -0.17
CA MET A 1 82.86 7.70 -0.98
C MET A 1 81.68 7.06 -1.72
N LYS A 2 80.52 7.72 -1.64
CA LYS A 2 79.17 7.34 -2.07
C LYS A 2 79.08 6.63 -3.44
N LYS A 3 78.29 5.55 -3.52
CA LYS A 3 77.61 5.13 -4.75
C LYS A 3 76.17 4.70 -4.44
N LEU A 4 75.30 5.14 -5.34
CA LEU A 4 73.87 5.35 -5.20
C LEU A 4 73.06 4.06 -5.05
N ILE A 5 72.01 4.16 -4.22
CA ILE A 5 70.83 3.29 -4.20
C ILE A 5 69.95 3.74 -5.37
N MET A 6 69.62 2.84 -6.30
CA MET A 6 68.59 3.08 -7.31
C MET A 6 67.44 2.10 -7.09
N THR A 7 66.33 2.69 -6.64
CA THR A 7 65.00 2.13 -6.43
C THR A 7 64.35 1.81 -7.77
N VAL A 8 63.75 0.63 -7.90
CA VAL A 8 62.67 0.38 -8.86
C VAL A 8 61.53 -0.27 -8.09
N THR A 9 60.65 0.58 -7.55
CA THR A 9 59.32 0.17 -7.10
C THR A 9 58.49 -0.13 -8.33
N LEU A 10 58.29 -1.42 -8.60
CA LEU A 10 57.38 -1.92 -9.62
C LEU A 10 55.94 -1.69 -9.12
N GLY A 11 55.36 -0.56 -9.53
CA GLY A 11 53.95 -0.27 -9.29
C GLY A 11 53.08 -1.25 -10.06
N LEU A 12 52.39 -2.11 -9.34
CA LEU A 12 51.24 -2.87 -9.85
C LEU A 12 50.13 -1.86 -10.16
N LEU A 13 49.99 -1.52 -11.44
CA LEU A 13 48.79 -0.87 -11.96
C LEU A 13 47.67 -1.90 -11.93
N SER A 14 46.85 -1.85 -10.88
CA SER A 14 45.54 -2.50 -10.87
C SER A 14 44.65 -1.78 -11.88
N ALA A 15 44.56 -2.33 -13.09
CA ALA A 15 43.54 -1.94 -14.05
C ALA A 15 42.19 -2.52 -13.57
N SER A 16 41.42 -1.70 -12.86
CA SER A 16 40.04 -2.03 -12.51
C SER A 16 39.17 -1.89 -13.75
N ALA A 17 38.43 -2.94 -14.07
CA ALA A 17 37.50 -3.03 -15.18
C ALA A 17 36.44 -1.92 -15.11
N PHE A 18 36.27 -1.17 -16.20
CA PHE A 18 35.23 -0.15 -16.35
C PHE A 18 33.88 -0.82 -16.67
N GLY A 19 32.99 -0.83 -15.69
CA GLY A 19 31.63 -1.37 -15.81
C GLY A 19 31.04 -1.78 -14.45
N GLY A 20 31.28 -0.99 -13.41
CA GLY A 20 30.74 -1.23 -12.07
C GLY A 20 29.32 -0.68 -11.93
N GLU A 21 28.52 -1.33 -11.08
CA GLU A 21 27.24 -0.79 -10.61
C GLU A 21 27.50 0.47 -9.77
N LEU A 22 26.89 1.59 -10.15
CA LEU A 22 26.99 2.87 -9.44
C LEU A 22 25.69 3.15 -8.69
N THR A 23 25.78 3.74 -7.50
CA THR A 23 24.60 4.35 -6.87
C THR A 23 24.18 5.60 -7.63
N TYR A 24 22.94 6.08 -7.44
CA TYR A 24 22.48 7.32 -8.09
C TYR A 24 23.34 8.53 -7.72
N GLU A 25 23.79 8.64 -6.47
CA GLU A 25 24.70 9.71 -6.04
C GLU A 25 26.09 9.61 -6.70
N GLN A 26 26.62 8.40 -6.88
CA GLN A 26 27.85 8.20 -7.64
C GLN A 26 27.66 8.52 -9.12
N PHE A 27 26.49 8.23 -9.68
CA PHE A 27 26.14 8.61 -11.04
C PHE A 27 26.04 10.14 -11.19
N LYS A 28 25.40 10.85 -10.23
CA LYS A 28 25.42 12.32 -10.18
C LYS A 28 26.85 12.84 -10.16
N GLU A 29 27.72 12.25 -9.36
CA GLU A 29 29.13 12.66 -9.32
C GLU A 29 29.84 12.40 -10.65
N SER A 30 29.53 11.30 -11.36
CA SER A 30 30.06 11.05 -12.70
C SER A 30 29.59 12.08 -13.75
N CYS A 31 28.41 12.66 -13.56
CA CYS A 31 27.94 13.80 -14.36
C CYS A 31 28.68 15.10 -14.01
N ARG A 32 29.11 15.31 -12.75
CA ARG A 32 29.86 16.50 -12.32
C ARG A 32 31.34 16.42 -12.75
N ASN A 33 31.98 15.29 -12.51
CA ASN A 33 33.41 15.08 -12.64
C ASN A 33 33.69 13.76 -13.38
N PRO A 34 33.45 13.69 -14.71
CA PRO A 34 33.58 12.44 -15.47
C PRO A 34 35.00 11.87 -15.46
N ASP A 35 36.03 12.72 -15.33
CA ASP A 35 37.43 12.31 -15.29
C ASP A 35 37.74 11.42 -14.08
N ASP A 36 37.09 11.67 -12.92
CA ASP A 36 37.22 10.87 -11.70
C ASP A 36 36.65 9.44 -11.87
N PHE A 37 35.79 9.26 -12.88
CA PHE A 37 35.20 8.00 -13.28
C PHE A 37 35.83 7.44 -14.56
N GLY A 38 36.98 7.98 -14.98
CA GLY A 38 37.74 7.53 -16.15
C GLY A 38 37.09 7.86 -17.50
N HIS A 39 36.24 8.87 -17.55
CA HIS A 39 35.54 9.32 -18.75
C HIS A 39 35.93 10.75 -19.12
N GLN A 40 36.21 11.02 -20.40
CA GLN A 40 36.57 12.37 -20.87
C GLN A 40 35.36 13.30 -21.05
N ARG A 41 34.14 12.74 -21.04
CA ARG A 41 32.89 13.47 -21.25
C ARG A 41 31.86 12.98 -20.25
N PRO A 42 30.90 13.84 -19.83
CA PRO A 42 29.78 13.42 -19.02
C PRO A 42 28.97 12.30 -19.72
N PRO A 43 28.28 11.45 -18.94
CA PRO A 43 27.33 10.47 -19.48
C PRO A 43 26.29 11.11 -20.41
N GLU A 44 26.02 10.45 -21.53
CA GLU A 44 25.03 10.84 -22.54
C GLU A 44 24.00 9.71 -22.71
N ALA A 45 22.85 10.00 -23.34
CA ALA A 45 21.76 9.05 -23.56
C ALA A 45 21.27 8.37 -22.26
N ILE A 46 21.11 9.16 -21.19
CA ILE A 46 20.71 8.69 -19.87
C ILE A 46 19.24 8.29 -19.94
N LYS A 47 18.94 7.04 -19.56
CA LYS A 47 17.58 6.51 -19.49
C LYS A 47 17.27 6.16 -18.06
N VAL A 48 16.08 6.55 -17.61
CA VAL A 48 15.52 6.12 -16.34
C VAL A 48 14.26 5.32 -16.63
N ILE A 49 14.24 4.08 -16.15
CA ILE A 49 13.09 3.20 -16.20
C ILE A 49 12.45 3.26 -14.82
N CYS A 50 11.23 3.77 -14.77
CA CYS A 50 10.47 3.91 -13.55
C CYS A 50 9.35 2.87 -13.55
N GLU A 51 9.31 2.02 -12.54
CA GLU A 51 8.28 1.00 -12.35
C GLU A 51 7.59 1.23 -11.00
N ASP A 52 6.27 1.22 -10.99
CA ASP A 52 5.47 1.41 -9.78
C ASP A 52 4.43 0.30 -9.69
N ALA A 53 4.60 -0.58 -8.71
CA ALA A 53 3.71 -1.69 -8.42
C ALA A 53 3.04 -1.47 -7.05
N ARG A 54 1.71 -1.57 -7.02
CA ARG A 54 0.89 -1.31 -5.83
C ARG A 54 -0.18 -2.36 -5.67
N THR A 55 -0.51 -2.67 -4.43
CA THR A 55 -1.63 -3.53 -4.10
C THR A 55 -2.82 -2.67 -3.69
N ARG A 56 -4.00 -2.96 -4.23
CA ARG A 56 -5.24 -2.25 -3.87
C ARG A 56 -6.41 -3.21 -3.69
N TRP A 57 -7.34 -2.84 -2.81
CA TRP A 57 -8.59 -3.57 -2.60
C TRP A 57 -9.71 -2.96 -3.42
N VAL A 58 -10.30 -3.73 -4.32
CA VAL A 58 -11.36 -3.29 -5.25
C VAL A 58 -12.67 -4.01 -4.93
N PRO A 59 -13.81 -3.31 -4.81
CA PRO A 59 -15.11 -3.94 -4.64
C PRO A 59 -15.47 -4.79 -5.87
N VAL A 60 -15.98 -6.00 -5.66
CA VAL A 60 -16.41 -6.89 -6.76
C VAL A 60 -17.91 -7.17 -6.71
N GLU A 61 -18.38 -7.80 -5.64
CA GLU A 61 -19.79 -8.12 -5.43
C GLU A 61 -20.08 -7.99 -3.94
N SER A 62 -21.30 -7.61 -3.61
CA SER A 62 -21.70 -7.34 -2.24
C SER A 62 -22.86 -8.24 -1.84
N ALA A 63 -22.73 -8.90 -0.69
CA ALA A 63 -23.76 -9.78 -0.16
C ALA A 63 -24.70 -8.99 0.76
N PRO A 64 -26.04 -9.13 0.64
CA PRO A 64 -26.95 -8.60 1.63
C PRO A 64 -26.77 -9.36 2.95
N PHE A 65 -26.92 -8.66 4.06
CA PHE A 65 -27.03 -9.27 5.38
C PHE A 65 -28.24 -8.70 6.12
N GLU A 66 -28.82 -9.52 6.99
CA GLU A 66 -29.98 -9.18 7.81
C GLU A 66 -29.56 -9.27 9.27
N LEU A 67 -29.84 -8.22 10.05
CA LEU A 67 -29.65 -8.21 11.49
C LEU A 67 -30.99 -8.06 12.20
N ASP A 68 -31.23 -8.95 13.16
CA ASP A 68 -32.35 -8.84 14.09
C ASP A 68 -32.13 -7.62 14.99
N THR A 69 -33.13 -6.74 15.08
CA THR A 69 -33.11 -5.66 16.08
C THR A 69 -33.75 -6.14 17.36
N VAL A 70 -33.08 -5.93 18.49
CA VAL A 70 -33.67 -6.18 19.80
C VAL A 70 -34.32 -4.89 20.27
N ALA A 71 -35.64 -4.92 20.46
CA ALA A 71 -36.40 -3.80 21.00
C ALA A 71 -36.96 -4.16 22.38
N GLN A 72 -36.80 -3.26 23.34
CA GLN A 72 -37.25 -3.43 24.72
C GLN A 72 -38.01 -2.19 25.15
N LEU A 73 -39.19 -2.39 25.74
CA LEU A 73 -39.95 -1.33 26.39
C LEU A 73 -39.90 -1.57 27.90
N THR A 74 -39.59 -0.54 28.67
CA THR A 74 -39.72 -0.58 30.13
C THR A 74 -40.82 0.35 30.58
N ALA A 75 -41.70 -0.11 31.47
CA ALA A 75 -42.69 0.76 32.11
C ALA A 75 -42.52 0.70 33.62
N GLU A 76 -42.59 1.88 34.24
CA GLU A 76 -42.56 2.06 35.69
C GLU A 76 -43.65 3.07 36.02
N LEU A 77 -44.42 2.83 37.08
CA LEU A 77 -45.55 3.69 37.44
C LEU A 77 -45.32 4.29 38.82
N PHE A 78 -45.35 5.62 38.89
CA PHE A 78 -45.31 6.36 40.13
C PHE A 78 -46.61 7.14 40.34
N SER A 79 -47.06 7.18 41.59
CA SER A 79 -48.13 8.05 42.08
C SER A 79 -47.76 8.59 43.46
N ASP A 80 -48.56 9.51 43.99
CA ASP A 80 -48.40 10.07 45.34
C ASP A 80 -48.57 9.05 46.47
N LYS A 81 -49.14 7.87 46.16
CA LYS A 81 -49.48 6.82 47.14
C LYS A 81 -48.85 5.46 46.86
N HIS A 82 -48.50 5.18 45.60
CA HIS A 82 -48.06 3.86 45.16
C HIS A 82 -46.96 3.97 44.11
N HIS A 83 -46.16 2.92 44.05
CA HIS A 83 -45.13 2.68 43.05
C HIS A 83 -45.29 1.24 42.55
N VAL A 84 -45.19 1.06 41.24
CA VAL A 84 -45.07 -0.25 40.59
C VAL A 84 -43.67 -0.31 40.04
N ASP A 85 -42.92 -1.32 40.49
CA ASP A 85 -41.55 -1.58 40.05
C ASP A 85 -41.46 -1.69 38.53
N GLN A 86 -40.30 -1.33 38.00
CA GLN A 86 -40.03 -1.36 36.57
C GLN A 86 -40.23 -2.77 36.00
N GLU A 87 -41.11 -2.87 35.01
CA GLU A 87 -41.36 -4.09 34.25
C GLU A 87 -40.81 -3.96 32.83
N LEU A 88 -40.30 -5.06 32.28
CA LEU A 88 -39.63 -5.12 30.99
C LEU A 88 -40.48 -5.92 29.99
N PHE A 89 -40.84 -5.27 28.89
CA PHE A 89 -41.69 -5.78 27.84
C PHE A 89 -40.83 -5.99 26.58
N PRO A 90 -40.52 -7.24 26.19
CA PRO A 90 -39.84 -7.50 24.93
C PRO A 90 -40.79 -7.10 23.79
N LEU A 91 -40.32 -6.22 22.90
CA LEU A 91 -41.05 -5.86 21.71
C LEU A 91 -40.62 -6.76 20.55
N PRO A 92 -41.51 -7.06 19.58
CA PRO A 92 -41.09 -7.71 18.35
C PRO A 92 -40.01 -6.85 17.68
N GLY A 93 -38.85 -7.46 17.46
CA GLY A 93 -37.77 -6.85 16.70
C GLY A 93 -38.20 -6.53 15.28
N GLY A 94 -37.60 -5.49 14.69
CA GLY A 94 -37.57 -5.29 13.25
C GLY A 94 -36.31 -5.90 12.62
N GLU A 95 -36.27 -5.96 11.30
CA GLU A 95 -35.10 -6.38 10.54
C GLU A 95 -34.36 -5.14 10.00
N THR A 96 -33.04 -5.10 10.16
CA THR A 96 -32.19 -4.11 9.49
C THR A 96 -31.39 -4.80 8.39
N ASN A 97 -31.57 -4.32 7.15
CA ASN A 97 -30.90 -4.85 5.98
C ASN A 97 -29.71 -3.98 5.59
N GLY A 98 -28.57 -4.61 5.31
CA GLY A 98 -27.36 -3.95 4.87
C GLY A 98 -26.68 -4.69 3.73
N VAL A 99 -25.66 -4.07 3.14
CA VAL A 99 -24.88 -4.63 2.05
C VAL A 99 -23.42 -4.66 2.48
N CYS A 100 -22.82 -5.86 2.58
CA CYS A 100 -21.41 -5.99 2.89
C CYS A 100 -20.60 -6.16 1.59
N PRO A 101 -19.68 -5.24 1.27
CA PRO A 101 -18.85 -5.37 0.07
C PRO A 101 -17.82 -6.48 0.25
N ARG A 102 -17.70 -7.37 -0.74
CA ARG A 102 -16.55 -8.24 -0.88
C ARG A 102 -15.49 -7.51 -1.68
N LEU A 103 -14.28 -7.46 -1.16
CA LEU A 103 -13.13 -6.82 -1.80
C LEU A 103 -12.24 -7.89 -2.41
N ARG A 104 -11.76 -7.63 -3.62
CA ARG A 104 -10.71 -8.39 -4.28
C ARG A 104 -9.43 -7.59 -4.25
N GLU A 105 -8.32 -8.24 -3.96
CA GLU A 105 -7.01 -7.61 -4.07
C GLU A 105 -6.53 -7.64 -5.53
N ASP A 106 -6.21 -6.45 -6.05
CA ASP A 106 -5.64 -6.27 -7.37
C ASP A 106 -4.21 -5.72 -7.21
N LEU A 107 -3.25 -6.33 -7.91
CA LEU A 107 -1.91 -5.79 -8.11
C LEU A 107 -1.95 -4.88 -9.34
N THR A 108 -1.62 -3.60 -9.17
CA THR A 108 -1.56 -2.64 -10.25
C THR A 108 -0.14 -2.19 -10.52
N SER A 109 0.27 -2.15 -11.79
CA SER A 109 1.63 -1.79 -12.19
C SER A 109 1.62 -0.77 -13.32
N ALA A 110 2.55 0.17 -13.27
CA ALA A 110 2.86 1.08 -14.39
C ALA A 110 4.36 1.14 -14.59
N ALA A 111 4.78 1.29 -15.85
CA ALA A 111 6.17 1.47 -16.21
C ALA A 111 6.32 2.59 -17.24
N VAL A 112 7.32 3.44 -17.05
CA VAL A 112 7.65 4.52 -17.99
C VAL A 112 9.17 4.60 -18.17
N GLU A 113 9.60 4.86 -19.41
CA GLU A 113 10.98 5.19 -19.72
C GLU A 113 11.09 6.67 -20.02
N ILE A 114 11.97 7.37 -19.33
CA ILE A 114 12.28 8.78 -19.58
C ILE A 114 13.75 8.94 -19.93
N SER A 115 14.05 9.93 -20.76
CA SER A 115 15.41 10.33 -21.08
C SER A 115 15.80 11.55 -20.28
N LEU A 116 16.99 11.54 -19.68
CA LEU A 116 17.54 12.65 -18.93
C LEU A 116 18.86 13.13 -19.53
N THR A 117 19.23 14.34 -19.15
CA THR A 117 20.55 14.92 -19.35
C THR A 117 21.27 15.02 -18.01
N CYS A 118 22.61 15.11 -18.03
CA CYS A 118 23.35 15.39 -16.80
C CYS A 118 22.91 16.70 -16.15
N ALA A 119 22.49 17.72 -16.91
CA ALA A 119 21.96 18.96 -16.32
C ALA A 119 20.70 18.73 -15.47
N GLU A 120 19.81 17.83 -15.91
CA GLU A 120 18.59 17.46 -15.18
C GLU A 120 18.90 16.58 -13.97
N VAL A 121 19.81 15.61 -14.11
CA VAL A 121 20.29 14.74 -13.03
C VAL A 121 20.97 15.53 -11.91
N LEU A 122 21.68 16.60 -12.25
CA LEU A 122 22.38 17.47 -11.29
C LEU A 122 21.47 18.52 -10.64
N ASN A 123 20.19 18.55 -10.98
CA ASN A 123 19.25 19.44 -10.33
C ASN A 123 18.95 18.95 -8.90
N ASP A 124 19.65 19.52 -7.91
CA ASP A 124 19.60 19.13 -6.49
C ASP A 124 18.23 19.31 -5.81
N LYS A 125 17.19 19.72 -6.55
CA LYS A 125 15.80 19.80 -6.08
C LYS A 125 14.97 18.54 -6.31
N ARG A 126 15.50 17.55 -7.03
CA ARG A 126 14.79 16.32 -7.38
C ARG A 126 15.73 15.13 -7.23
N ASP A 127 15.36 14.16 -6.41
CA ASP A 127 16.02 12.87 -6.39
C ASP A 127 15.41 11.92 -7.46
N LEU A 128 15.95 10.70 -7.56
CA LEU A 128 15.47 9.73 -8.55
C LEU A 128 14.03 9.28 -8.25
N GLU A 129 13.63 9.29 -6.98
CA GLU A 129 12.27 8.95 -6.55
C GLU A 129 11.27 9.99 -7.06
N ASP A 130 11.52 11.29 -6.81
CA ASP A 130 10.72 12.41 -7.29
C ASP A 130 10.60 12.42 -8.82
N ILE A 131 11.71 12.11 -9.50
CA ILE A 131 11.73 11.98 -10.97
C ILE A 131 10.75 10.88 -11.42
N CYS A 132 10.81 9.71 -10.79
CA CYS A 132 9.95 8.59 -11.16
C CYS A 132 8.47 8.81 -10.78
N LEU A 133 8.20 9.36 -9.60
CA LEU A 133 6.83 9.65 -9.16
C LEU A 133 6.14 10.67 -10.09
N GLU A 134 6.85 11.73 -10.47
CA GLU A 134 6.32 12.74 -11.40
C GLU A 134 6.13 12.15 -12.80
N ALA A 135 7.09 11.37 -13.30
CA ALA A 135 7.00 10.75 -14.63
C ALA A 135 5.80 9.80 -14.74
N ILE A 136 5.61 8.94 -13.73
CA ILE A 136 4.48 8.01 -13.68
C ILE A 136 3.15 8.76 -13.55
N SER A 137 3.07 9.73 -12.63
CA SER A 137 1.85 10.53 -12.44
C SER A 137 1.47 11.31 -13.70
N SER A 138 2.45 11.88 -14.40
CA SER A 138 2.23 12.59 -15.65
C SER A 138 1.77 11.65 -16.76
N ALA A 139 2.37 10.47 -16.87
CA ALA A 139 1.99 9.46 -17.84
C ALA A 139 0.57 8.94 -17.60
N GLU A 140 0.18 8.68 -16.35
CA GLU A 140 -1.19 8.29 -16.00
C GLU A 140 -2.22 9.39 -16.28
N ALA A 141 -1.87 10.66 -16.03
CA ALA A 141 -2.76 11.77 -16.35
C ALA A 141 -3.00 11.90 -17.87
N ALA A 142 -2.02 11.51 -18.69
CA ALA A 142 -2.13 11.50 -20.15
C ALA A 142 -2.83 10.22 -20.67
N ASN A 143 -2.55 9.07 -20.05
CA ASN A 143 -3.11 7.78 -20.41
C ASN A 143 -3.33 6.92 -19.15
N PRO A 144 -4.58 6.85 -18.64
CA PRO A 144 -4.92 6.03 -17.48
C PRO A 144 -4.65 4.53 -17.69
N ASP A 145 -4.64 4.05 -18.93
CA ASP A 145 -4.46 2.63 -19.27
C ASP A 145 -3.00 2.16 -19.13
N ILE A 146 -2.04 3.06 -18.86
CA ILE A 146 -0.65 2.69 -18.53
C ILE A 146 -0.61 1.88 -17.22
N ARG A 147 -1.60 2.08 -16.35
CA ARG A 147 -1.74 1.32 -15.11
C ARG A 147 -2.51 0.04 -15.38
N GLU A 148 -1.78 -1.06 -15.56
CA GLU A 148 -2.38 -2.38 -15.67
C GLU A 148 -2.83 -2.88 -14.30
N SER A 149 -3.88 -3.70 -14.26
CA SER A 149 -4.46 -4.25 -13.03
C SER A 149 -4.70 -5.73 -13.19
N MET A 150 -4.15 -6.53 -12.27
CA MET A 150 -4.30 -7.99 -12.26
C MET A 150 -4.79 -8.47 -10.89
N PRO A 151 -5.86 -9.27 -10.84
CA PRO A 151 -6.30 -9.90 -9.60
C PRO A 151 -5.22 -10.82 -9.01
N THR A 152 -4.93 -10.70 -7.72
CA THR A 152 -3.98 -11.61 -7.05
C THR A 152 -4.63 -12.93 -6.63
N GLY A 153 -5.97 -12.96 -6.57
CA GLY A 153 -6.77 -14.07 -6.05
C GLY A 153 -7.12 -13.93 -4.58
N ASN A 154 -6.57 -12.93 -3.87
CA ASN A 154 -6.94 -12.66 -2.49
C ASN A 154 -8.29 -11.94 -2.40
N MET A 155 -9.09 -12.36 -1.42
CA MET A 155 -10.42 -11.83 -1.14
C MET A 155 -10.50 -11.39 0.31
N PHE A 156 -11.23 -10.30 0.57
CA PHE A 156 -11.45 -9.78 1.90
C PHE A 156 -12.92 -9.41 2.10
N GLU A 157 -13.48 -9.85 3.23
CA GLU A 157 -14.87 -9.61 3.63
C GLU A 157 -14.85 -8.86 4.97
N PRO A 158 -15.01 -7.53 4.98
CA PRO A 158 -14.89 -6.72 6.19
C PRO A 158 -15.89 -7.11 7.29
N CYS A 159 -17.05 -7.66 6.92
CA CYS A 159 -18.12 -8.04 7.85
C CYS A 159 -18.05 -9.51 8.27
N GLY A 160 -16.98 -10.24 7.90
CA GLY A 160 -16.90 -11.69 8.06
C GLY A 160 -17.71 -12.45 7.00
N THR A 161 -17.53 -13.77 7.01
CA THR A 161 -18.25 -14.69 6.11
C THR A 161 -19.69 -14.90 6.57
N VAL A 162 -20.58 -15.28 5.65
CA VAL A 162 -21.97 -15.66 5.98
C VAL A 162 -22.01 -16.75 7.07
N GLU A 163 -21.06 -17.69 7.04
CA GLU A 163 -20.96 -18.75 8.04
C GLU A 163 -20.58 -18.21 9.43
N GLN A 164 -19.68 -17.23 9.51
CA GLN A 164 -19.33 -16.57 10.77
C GLN A 164 -20.51 -15.75 11.32
N GLN A 165 -21.26 -15.08 10.43
CA GLN A 165 -22.45 -14.31 10.80
C GLN A 165 -23.56 -15.22 11.33
N GLN A 166 -23.83 -16.36 10.67
CA GLN A 166 -24.81 -17.35 11.13
C GLN A 166 -24.42 -17.99 12.47
N GLN A 167 -23.12 -18.29 12.68
CA GLN A 167 -22.65 -18.81 13.96
C GLN A 167 -22.81 -17.81 15.11
N GLN A 168 -22.55 -16.51 14.86
CA GLN A 168 -22.78 -15.46 15.86
C GLN A 168 -24.26 -15.31 16.21
N GLN A 169 -25.16 -15.33 15.22
CA GLN A 169 -26.60 -15.29 15.47
C GLN A 169 -27.09 -16.50 16.29
N GLN A 170 -26.62 -17.71 15.97
CA GLN A 170 -26.97 -18.91 16.73
C GLN A 170 -26.47 -18.87 18.17
N GLN A 171 -25.26 -18.35 18.42
CA GLN A 171 -24.73 -18.19 19.77
C GLN A 171 -25.53 -17.16 20.59
N GLN A 172 -25.95 -16.06 19.97
CA GLN A 172 -26.80 -15.07 20.63
C GLN A 172 -28.19 -15.63 20.97
N GLN A 173 -28.81 -16.39 20.08
CA GLN A 173 -30.10 -17.04 20.34
C GLN A 173 -30.00 -18.07 21.48
N GLN A 174 -28.90 -18.83 21.56
CA GLN A 174 -28.69 -19.78 22.65
C GLN A 174 -28.49 -19.09 24.00
N GLN A 175 -27.79 -17.95 24.05
CA GLN A 175 -27.65 -17.17 25.28
C GLN A 175 -28.99 -16.62 25.76
N GLN A 176 -29.81 -16.05 24.87
CA GLN A 176 -31.14 -15.55 25.24
C GLN A 176 -32.07 -16.65 25.76
N GLN A 177 -32.01 -17.86 25.18
CA GLN A 177 -32.79 -19.00 25.68
C GLN A 177 -32.34 -19.47 27.06
N GLN A 178 -31.05 -19.38 27.37
CA GLN A 178 -30.53 -19.72 28.70
C GLN A 178 -30.90 -18.68 29.74
N GLU A 179 -30.90 -17.38 29.39
CA GLU A 179 -31.33 -16.30 30.29
C GLU A 179 -32.84 -16.35 30.58
N GLN A 180 -33.68 -16.80 29.63
CA GLN A 180 -35.12 -16.99 29.88
C GLN A 180 -35.47 -18.22 30.73
N GLN A 181 -34.51 -19.13 30.95
CA GLN A 181 -34.70 -20.35 31.77
C GLN A 181 -34.16 -20.22 33.20
N GLN A 182 -33.60 -19.06 33.55
CA GLN A 182 -33.16 -18.71 34.91
C GLN A 182 -34.13 -17.73 35.56
#